data_AF-A0A1X2KGH4-F1
#
_entry.id   AF-A0A1X2KGH4-F1
#
_cell.length_a   1.000
_cell.length_b   1.000
_cell.length_c   1.000
_cell.angle_alpha   90.00
_cell.angle_beta   90.00
_cell.angle_gamma   90.00
#
_symmetry.space_group_name_H-M   'P 1'
#
loop_
_entity.id
_entity.type
_entity.pdbx_description
1 polymer ?
#
loop_
_entity_poly.entity_id
_entity_poly.type
_entity_poly.pdbx_seq_one_letter_code
_entity_poly.pdbx_strand_id
1 'polypeptide(L)'
;GYVGAKEGTTLLEQDKLDGSPGRPGIVLFDELEKASPEVVHALLNVLDNGLLRVASGERTYHFRNTLVFMTSNLCAHEIQRYDERRQRLP
;
A
#
# COMPACT_ATOMS: atom_id res chain seq x y z
N GLY A 1 -10.05 0.49 -13.22
CA GLY A 1 -10.66 -0.74 -12.66
C GLY A 1 -9.56 -1.56 -12.06
N TYR A 2 -9.64 -1.83 -10.75
CA TYR A 2 -8.58 -2.49 -9.98
C TYR A 2 -8.47 -3.96 -10.36
N VAL A 3 -7.26 -4.44 -10.67
CA VAL A 3 -6.99 -5.87 -10.87
C VAL A 3 -7.30 -6.60 -9.56
N GLY A 4 -8.29 -7.51 -9.57
CA GLY A 4 -8.74 -8.28 -8.40
C GLY A 4 -10.13 -7.94 -7.85
N ALA A 5 -10.78 -6.84 -8.28
CA ALA A 5 -12.09 -6.47 -7.75
C ALA A 5 -13.24 -7.40 -8.20
N LYS A 6 -13.08 -8.17 -9.28
CA LYS A 6 -14.12 -9.06 -9.82
C LYS A 6 -14.01 -10.53 -9.40
N GLU A 7 -12.86 -10.98 -8.90
CA GLU A 7 -12.61 -12.42 -8.68
C GLU A 7 -12.42 -12.81 -7.21
N GLY A 8 -12.47 -11.87 -6.26
CA GLY A 8 -12.30 -12.18 -4.83
C GLY A 8 -10.92 -12.74 -4.45
N THR A 9 -10.06 -12.98 -5.44
CA THR A 9 -8.69 -13.44 -5.32
C THR A 9 -7.80 -12.22 -5.21
N THR A 10 -7.41 -11.93 -3.98
CA THR A 10 -6.29 -11.02 -3.75
C THR A 10 -5.00 -11.73 -4.17
N LEU A 11 -4.07 -10.97 -4.74
CA LEU A 11 -2.71 -11.43 -5.06
C LEU A 11 -1.83 -11.62 -3.80
N LEU A 12 -2.38 -11.33 -2.63
CA LEU A 12 -1.70 -11.50 -1.35
C LEU A 12 -1.65 -12.97 -0.94
N GLU A 13 -0.46 -13.41 -0.52
CA GLU A 13 -0.22 -14.71 0.08
C GLU A 13 0.33 -14.49 1.48
N GLN A 14 -0.28 -15.11 2.50
CA GLN A 14 0.12 -14.90 3.90
C GLN A 14 1.61 -15.22 4.13
N ASP A 15 2.11 -16.31 3.54
CA ASP A 15 3.52 -16.71 3.65
C ASP A 15 4.50 -15.63 3.15
N LYS A 16 4.11 -14.87 2.11
CA LYS A 16 4.92 -13.75 1.60
C LYS A 16 4.88 -12.53 2.52
N LEU A 17 3.77 -12.32 3.22
CA LEU A 17 3.60 -11.24 4.20
C LEU A 17 4.36 -11.52 5.49
N ASP A 18 4.34 -12.78 5.94
CA ASP A 18 5.08 -13.23 7.12
C ASP A 18 6.59 -13.21 6.86
N GLY A 19 7.01 -13.38 5.61
CA GLY A 19 8.42 -13.36 5.22
C GLY A 19 9.17 -14.58 5.74
N SER A 20 10.42 -14.38 6.14
CA SER A 20 11.29 -15.44 6.67
C SER A 20 12.03 -14.95 7.91
N PRO A 21 12.67 -15.84 8.71
CA PRO A 21 13.45 -15.41 9.86
C PRO A 21 14.48 -14.34 9.49
N GLY A 22 14.41 -13.17 10.13
CA GLY A 22 15.29 -12.03 9.85
C GLY A 22 14.95 -11.21 8.60
N ARG A 23 13.91 -11.57 7.84
CA ARG A 23 13.48 -10.83 6.64
C ARG A 23 11.96 -10.65 6.62
N PRO A 24 11.45 -9.45 6.95
CA PRO A 24 10.01 -9.19 6.90
C PRO A 24 9.48 -9.30 5.46
N GLY A 25 8.20 -9.60 5.33
CA GLY A 25 7.50 -9.47 4.05
C GLY A 25 7.53 -8.02 3.57
N ILE A 26 7.39 -7.80 2.27
CA ILE A 26 7.36 -6.46 1.67
C ILE A 26 6.13 -6.35 0.78
N VAL A 27 5.35 -5.29 0.98
CA VAL A 27 4.21 -4.94 0.13
C VAL A 27 4.38 -3.51 -0.35
N LEU A 28 4.16 -3.30 -1.66
CA LEU A 28 4.11 -1.98 -2.28
C LEU A 28 2.68 -1.71 -2.76
N PHE A 29 2.08 -0.64 -2.26
CA PHE A 29 0.88 -0.06 -2.82
C PHE A 29 1.26 1.14 -3.68
N ASP A 30 1.12 0.99 -4.99
CA ASP A 30 1.48 2.03 -5.96
C ASP A 30 0.28 2.89 -6.35
N GLU A 31 0.56 4.15 -6.72
CA GLU A 31 -0.42 5.17 -7.14
C GLU A 31 -1.64 5.27 -6.21
N LEU A 32 -1.40 5.42 -4.90
CA LEU A 32 -2.47 5.40 -3.89
C LEU A 32 -3.55 6.46 -4.14
N GLU A 33 -3.23 7.57 -4.81
CA GLU A 33 -4.22 8.60 -5.16
C GLU A 33 -5.30 8.12 -6.15
N LYS A 34 -5.07 6.99 -6.83
CA LYS A 34 -6.05 6.36 -7.74
C LYS A 34 -6.94 5.34 -7.03
N ALA A 35 -6.63 5.01 -5.78
CA ALA A 35 -7.37 4.02 -5.01
C ALA A 35 -8.79 4.51 -4.70
N SER A 36 -9.74 3.57 -4.59
CA SER A 36 -11.09 3.91 -4.15
C SER A 36 -11.11 4.17 -2.63
N PRO A 37 -12.13 4.88 -2.11
CA PRO A 37 -12.26 5.11 -0.66
C PRO A 37 -12.25 3.82 0.16
N GLU A 38 -12.82 2.73 -0.36
CA GLU A 38 -12.84 1.43 0.30
C GLU A 38 -11.43 0.85 0.48
N VAL A 39 -10.56 1.01 -0.52
CA VAL A 39 -9.16 0.58 -0.43
C VAL A 39 -8.42 1.39 0.63
N VAL A 40 -8.63 2.72 0.66
CA VAL A 40 -8.02 3.59 1.67
C VAL A 40 -8.48 3.19 3.08
N HIS A 41 -9.77 2.95 3.29
CA HIS A 41 -10.29 2.49 4.58
C HIS A 41 -9.72 1.12 4.99
N ALA A 42 -9.56 0.21 4.04
CA ALA A 42 -8.94 -1.08 4.31
C ALA A 42 -7.47 -0.93 4.73
N LEU A 43 -6.73 -0.02 4.08
CA LEU A 43 -5.36 0.32 4.44
C LEU A 43 -5.26 0.96 5.83
N LEU A 44 -6.20 1.84 6.21
CA LEU A 44 -6.24 2.39 7.58
C LEU A 44 -6.32 1.26 8.62
N ASN A 45 -7.16 0.25 8.40
CA ASN A 45 -7.25 -0.91 9.29
C ASN A 45 -5.92 -1.68 9.36
N VAL A 46 -5.24 -1.84 8.23
CA VAL A 46 -3.90 -2.47 8.18
C VAL A 46 -2.89 -1.67 9.01
N LEU A 47 -2.88 -0.34 8.88
CA LEU A 47 -1.95 0.51 9.62
C LEU A 47 -2.26 0.57 11.12
N ASP A 48 -3.54 0.46 11.50
CA ASP A 48 -3.95 0.48 12.91
C ASP A 48 -3.72 -0.86 13.61
N ASN A 49 -4.20 -1.96 13.01
CA ASN A 49 -4.30 -3.27 13.69
C ASN A 49 -3.48 -4.37 13.00
N GLY A 50 -2.86 -4.08 11.86
CA GLY A 50 -2.09 -5.06 11.09
C GLY A 50 -2.96 -6.09 10.37
N LEU A 51 -4.22 -5.78 10.08
CA LEU A 51 -5.19 -6.71 9.48
C LEU A 51 -5.80 -6.16 8.20
N LEU A 52 -5.85 -7.00 7.16
CA LEU A 52 -6.61 -6.74 5.95
C LEU A 52 -7.67 -7.83 5.77
N ARG A 53 -8.94 -7.47 5.90
CA ARG A 53 -10.05 -8.39 5.60
C ARG A 53 -10.49 -8.21 4.15
N VAL A 54 -10.52 -9.30 3.38
CA VAL A 54 -11.02 -9.24 2.00
C VAL A 54 -12.52 -8.96 1.98
N ALA A 55 -13.00 -8.34 0.91
CA ALA A 55 -14.40 -7.95 0.77
C ALA A 55 -15.38 -9.15 0.82
N SER A 56 -14.97 -10.35 0.38
CA SER A 56 -15.79 -11.57 0.53
C SER A 56 -15.97 -12.01 1.99
N GLY A 57 -15.16 -11.47 2.91
CA GLY A 57 -15.17 -11.80 4.33
C GLY A 57 -14.52 -13.14 4.67
N GLU A 58 -14.14 -13.94 3.67
CA GLU A 58 -13.64 -15.32 3.81
C GLU A 58 -12.19 -15.39 4.29
N ARG A 59 -11.42 -14.31 4.14
CA ARG A 59 -9.99 -14.30 4.47
C ARG A 59 -9.55 -13.01 5.14
N THR A 60 -8.69 -13.14 6.14
CA THR A 60 -7.99 -12.03 6.78
C THR A 60 -6.50 -12.25 6.63
N TYR A 61 -5.78 -11.22 6.19
CA TYR A 61 -4.33 -11.22 6.05
C TYR A 61 -3.71 -10.42 7.19
N HIS A 62 -2.61 -10.95 7.73
CA HIS A 62 -1.86 -10.33 8.81
C HIS A 62 -0.61 -9.65 8.25
N PHE A 63 -0.39 -8.40 8.65
CA PHE A 63 0.72 -7.54 8.23
C PHE A 63 1.74 -7.30 9.36
N ARG A 64 1.69 -8.10 10.43
CA ARG A 64 2.49 -7.88 11.66
C ARG A 64 4.00 -7.97 11.44
N ASN A 65 4.46 -8.75 10.46
CA ASN A 65 5.87 -8.85 10.08
C ASN A 65 6.10 -8.36 8.64
N THR A 66 5.36 -7.33 8.23
CA THR A 66 5.38 -6.83 6.85
C THR A 66 5.76 -5.35 6.83
N LEU A 67 6.73 -5.00 5.99
CA LEU A 67 7.01 -3.62 5.64
C LEU A 67 6.05 -3.18 4.53
N VAL A 68 5.23 -2.18 4.84
CA VAL A 68 4.29 -1.59 3.90
C VAL A 68 4.88 -0.32 3.32
N PHE A 69 5.10 -0.32 2.01
CA PHE A 69 5.49 0.85 1.23
C PHE A 69 4.30 1.35 0.44
N MET A 70 4.14 2.67 0.38
CA MET A 70 3.10 3.33 -0.40
C MET A 70 3.75 4.42 -1.25
N THR A 71 3.35 4.51 -2.50
CA THR A 71 3.78 5.56 -3.42
C THR A 71 2.56 6.35 -3.90
N SER A 72 2.76 7.65 -4.12
CA SER A 72 1.73 8.52 -4.68
C SER A 72 2.38 9.60 -5.54
N ASN A 73 1.72 9.91 -6.65
CA ASN A 73 2.16 10.95 -7.58
C ASN A 73 1.51 12.32 -7.32
N LEU A 74 0.71 12.46 -6.25
CA LEU A 74 -0.07 13.67 -5.97
C LEU A 74 0.78 14.94 -5.87
N CYS A 75 2.01 14.84 -5.35
CA CYS A 75 2.90 15.99 -5.12
C CYS A 75 4.03 16.13 -6.16
N ALA A 76 4.01 15.36 -7.25
CA ALA A 76 5.13 15.32 -8.21
C ALA A 76 5.49 16.72 -8.77
N HIS A 77 4.49 17.51 -9.15
CA HIS A 77 4.71 18.86 -9.68
C HIS A 77 5.21 19.85 -8.62
N GLU A 78 4.79 19.72 -7.37
CA GLU A 78 5.23 20.60 -6.29
C GLU A 78 6.69 20.34 -5.91
N ILE A 79 7.07 19.06 -5.87
CA ILE A 79 8.46 18.63 -5.64
C ILE A 79 9.36 19.17 -6.76
N GLN A 80 8.95 19.04 -8.02
CA GLN A 80 9.70 19.59 -9.15
C GLN A 80 9.90 21.11 -9.02
N ARG A 81 8.84 21.86 -8.68
CA ARG A 81 8.93 23.32 -8.45
C ARG A 81 9.83 23.67 -7.26
N TYR A 82 9.83 22.86 -6.21
CA TYR A 82 10.70 23.05 -5.06
C TYR A 82 12.17 22.85 -5.43
N ASP A 83 12.48 21.81 -6.20
CA ASP A 83 13.84 21.53 -6.66
C ASP A 83 14.38 22.62 -7.60
N GLU A 84 13.55 23.08 -8.55
CA GLU A 84 13.90 24.21 -9.42
C GLU A 84 14.20 25.49 -8.62
N ARG A 85 13.46 25.73 -7.52
CA ARG A 85 13.72 26.85 -6.61
C ARG A 85 15.01 26.65 -5.79
N ARG A 86 15.29 25.43 -5.32
CA ARG A 86 16.54 25.13 -4.59
C ARG A 86 17.77 25.37 -5.45
N GLN A 87 17.72 24.97 -6.72
CA GLN A 87 18.83 25.17 -7.66
C GLN A 87 19.06 26.64 -8.03
N ARG A 88 18.08 27.51 -7.78
CA ARG A 88 18.17 28.97 -7.99
C ARG A 88 18.63 29.74 -6.76
N LEU A 89 18.84 29.08 -5.62
CA LEU A 89 19.45 29.72 -4.45
C LEU A 89 20.97 29.77 -4.64
N PRO A 90 21.61 30.94 -4.45
CA PRO A 90 23.06 31.12 -4.61
C PRO A 90 23.87 30.37 -3.56
#